data_AF-A0A0W8EQ63-F1
#
_entry.id   AF-A0A0W8EQ63-F1
#
_cell.length_a   1.000
_cell.length_b   1.000
_cell.length_c   1.000
_cell.angle_alpha   90.00
_cell.angle_beta   90.00
_cell.angle_gamma   90.00
#
_symmetry.space_group_name_H-M   'P 1'
#
loop_
_entity.id
_entity.type
_entity.pdbx_description
1 polymer ?
#
loop_
_entity_poly.entity_id
_entity_poly.type
_entity_poly.pdbx_seq_one_letter_code
_entity_poly.pdbx_strand_id
1 'polypeptide(L)'
;MTPRPPVSDESVLMRWMALEMGKINDGVVTGRKRLSDLLIDPRPAAVTRGGAEYAFNKETLMLLGQQLPVNLHARVRLPIIFFFDSRVGDSFLLTDQDGLTTLQAIGELSTMREMTGGRLWVGRAIVFAIMRKYPTAVQIMMH
;
A
#
# COMPACT_ATOMS: atom_id res chain seq x y z
N MET A 1 32.17 7.46 -23.23
CA MET A 1 32.00 7.14 -21.79
C MET A 1 30.57 7.49 -21.42
N THR A 2 29.71 6.50 -21.21
CA THR A 2 28.33 6.72 -20.76
C THR A 2 28.35 7.04 -19.26
N PRO A 3 27.73 8.14 -18.79
CA PRO A 3 27.71 8.44 -17.37
C PRO A 3 26.91 7.36 -16.65
N ARG A 4 27.52 6.68 -15.67
CA ARG A 4 26.77 5.85 -14.73
C ARG A 4 25.84 6.76 -13.93
N PRO A 5 24.54 6.47 -13.84
CA PRO A 5 23.66 7.26 -13.00
C PRO A 5 24.14 7.17 -11.54
N PRO A 6 24.00 8.26 -10.77
CA PRO A 6 24.41 8.27 -9.37
C PRO A 6 23.60 7.22 -8.60
N VAL A 7 24.31 6.37 -7.85
CA VAL A 7 23.70 5.40 -6.95
C VAL A 7 23.13 6.21 -5.78
N SER A 8 21.80 6.38 -5.73
CA SER A 8 21.14 6.97 -4.58
C SER A 8 20.98 5.93 -3.47
N ASP A 9 20.96 6.36 -2.20
CA ASP A 9 20.65 5.49 -1.05
C ASP A 9 19.35 4.69 -1.25
N GLU A 10 18.43 5.25 -2.03
CA GLU A 10 17.16 4.63 -2.40
C GLU A 10 17.33 3.47 -3.40
N SER A 11 18.24 3.59 -4.37
CA SER A 11 18.60 2.47 -5.27
C SER A 11 19.31 1.33 -4.54
N VAL A 12 20.07 1.64 -3.48
CA VAL A 12 20.70 0.66 -2.59
C VAL A 12 19.63 -0.02 -1.72
N LEU A 13 18.70 0.74 -1.15
CA LEU A 13 17.56 0.21 -0.40
C LEU A 13 16.71 -0.72 -1.25
N MET A 14 16.39 -0.38 -2.49
CA MET A 14 15.59 -1.23 -3.38
C MET A 14 16.34 -2.49 -3.80
N ARG A 15 17.65 -2.39 -4.03
CA ARG A 15 18.49 -3.57 -4.31
C ARG A 15 18.65 -4.47 -3.09
N TRP A 16 18.68 -3.90 -1.89
CA TRP A 16 18.67 -4.62 -0.63
C TRP A 16 17.31 -5.26 -0.35
N MET A 17 16.20 -4.55 -0.60
CA MET A 17 14.83 -5.08 -0.52
C MET A 17 14.64 -6.24 -1.50
N ALA A 18 15.13 -6.11 -2.73
CA ALA A 18 15.13 -7.16 -3.74
C ALA A 18 15.96 -8.40 -3.35
N LEU A 19 16.91 -8.29 -2.42
CA LEU A 19 17.65 -9.44 -1.90
C LEU A 19 16.91 -10.11 -0.72
N GLU A 20 16.08 -9.35 0.00
CA GLU A 20 15.30 -9.82 1.16
C GLU A 20 13.83 -10.18 0.80
N MET A 21 13.57 -10.54 -0.47
CA MET A 21 12.20 -10.69 -1.01
C MET A 21 11.28 -11.57 -0.17
N GLY A 22 11.80 -12.68 0.36
CA GLY A 22 11.05 -13.61 1.18
C GLY A 22 10.52 -12.96 2.46
N LYS A 23 11.39 -12.24 3.18
CA LYS A 23 11.04 -11.60 4.47
C LYS A 23 10.04 -10.45 4.30
N ILE A 24 10.14 -9.70 3.20
CA ILE A 24 9.17 -8.64 2.89
C ILE A 24 7.79 -9.25 2.64
N ASN A 25 7.74 -10.31 1.83
CA ASN A 25 6.50 -10.99 1.51
C ASN A 25 5.88 -11.72 2.71
N ASP A 26 6.68 -12.20 3.65
CA ASP A 26 6.21 -12.75 4.93
C ASP A 26 5.55 -11.69 5.83
N GLY A 27 5.96 -10.43 5.70
CA GLY A 27 5.37 -9.29 6.39
C GLY A 27 4.06 -8.77 5.77
N VAL A 28 3.67 -9.26 4.60
CA VAL A 28 2.43 -8.80 3.91
C VAL A 28 1.20 -9.43 4.56
N VAL A 29 0.17 -8.62 4.83
CA VAL A 29 -1.11 -9.09 5.39
C VAL A 29 -1.86 -9.99 4.41
N THR A 30 -2.29 -11.17 4.87
CA THR A 30 -3.08 -12.14 4.08
C THR A 30 -4.57 -12.11 4.43
N GLY A 31 -4.91 -11.81 5.69
CA GLY A 31 -6.28 -11.65 6.17
C GLY A 31 -6.71 -10.18 6.25
N ARG A 32 -6.74 -9.46 5.12
CA ARG A 32 -7.11 -8.04 5.10
C ARG A 32 -8.53 -7.83 5.64
N LYS A 33 -8.68 -6.89 6.57
CA LYS A 33 -9.96 -6.57 7.25
C LYS A 33 -10.58 -5.30 6.69
N ARG A 34 -11.92 -5.19 6.76
CA ARG A 34 -12.62 -3.96 6.34
C ARG A 34 -12.31 -2.82 7.30
N LEU A 35 -12.29 -1.59 6.79
CA LEU A 35 -12.13 -0.41 7.65
C LEU A 35 -13.23 -0.34 8.72
N SER A 36 -14.48 -0.69 8.38
CA SER A 36 -15.59 -0.77 9.34
C SER A 36 -15.27 -1.64 10.55
N ASP A 37 -14.65 -2.80 10.30
CA ASP A 37 -14.34 -3.78 11.34
C ASP A 37 -13.16 -3.31 12.19
N LEU A 38 -12.17 -2.68 11.54
CA LEU A 38 -10.98 -2.13 12.20
C LEU A 38 -11.29 -0.92 13.07
N LEU A 39 -12.31 -0.11 12.71
CA LEU A 39 -12.70 1.07 13.49
C LEU A 39 -13.37 0.72 14.83
N ILE A 40 -14.05 -0.43 14.91
CA ILE A 40 -14.73 -0.89 16.13
C ILE A 40 -13.87 -1.85 16.96
N ASP A 41 -12.78 -2.36 16.40
CA ASP A 41 -11.86 -3.27 17.07
C ASP A 41 -11.00 -2.50 18.10
N PRO A 42 -11.06 -2.85 19.41
CA PRO A 42 -10.24 -2.19 20.43
C PRO A 42 -8.73 -2.41 20.21
N ARG A 43 -8.33 -3.47 19.50
CA ARG A 43 -6.94 -3.78 19.13
C ARG A 43 -6.91 -4.16 17.65
N PRO A 44 -7.00 -3.18 16.73
CA PRO A 44 -7.09 -3.45 15.31
C PRO A 44 -5.79 -4.09 14.82
N ALA A 45 -5.89 -5.36 14.45
CA ALA A 45 -4.76 -6.14 13.95
C ALA A 45 -5.20 -7.15 12.87
N ALA A 46 -4.24 -7.58 12.05
CA ALA A 46 -4.39 -8.67 11.10
C ALA A 46 -3.22 -9.65 11.21
N VAL A 47 -3.22 -10.71 10.40
CA VAL A 47 -2.16 -11.71 10.34
C VAL A 47 -1.40 -11.57 9.02
N THR A 48 -0.07 -11.62 9.09
CA THR A 48 0.80 -11.61 7.91
C THR A 48 0.95 -12.99 7.28
N ARG A 49 1.51 -13.09 6.08
CA ARG A 49 1.80 -14.36 5.42
C ARG A 49 2.71 -15.26 6.26
N GLY A 50 3.68 -14.67 6.95
CA GLY A 50 4.56 -15.34 7.90
C GLY A 50 3.93 -15.69 9.25
N GLY A 51 2.63 -15.42 9.44
CA GLY A 51 1.90 -15.76 10.66
C GLY A 51 2.07 -14.77 11.82
N ALA A 52 2.74 -13.64 11.61
CA ALA A 52 2.93 -12.62 12.64
C ALA A 52 1.69 -11.73 12.80
N GLU A 53 1.51 -11.15 13.99
CA GLU A 53 0.52 -10.09 14.20
C GLU A 53 0.97 -8.80 13.49
N TYR A 54 0.06 -8.19 12.75
CA TYR A 54 0.21 -6.88 12.13
C TYR A 54 -0.74 -5.89 12.79
N ALA A 55 -0.22 -5.05 13.68
CA ALA A 55 -1.01 -4.04 14.37
C ALA A 55 -1.20 -2.80 13.47
N PHE A 56 -2.45 -2.33 13.37
CA PHE A 56 -2.76 -1.11 12.64
C PHE A 56 -2.58 0.14 13.53
N ASN A 57 -2.11 1.22 12.92
CA ASN A 57 -2.04 2.54 13.52
C ASN A 57 -3.44 3.12 13.69
N LYS A 58 -3.88 3.27 14.95
CA LYS A 58 -5.24 3.73 15.29
C LYS A 58 -5.55 5.13 14.76
N GLU A 59 -4.61 6.05 14.81
CA GLU A 59 -4.79 7.42 14.33
C GLU A 59 -5.05 7.44 12.81
N THR A 60 -4.33 6.61 12.06
CA THR A 60 -4.52 6.42 10.62
C THR A 60 -5.90 5.85 10.33
N LEU A 61 -6.34 4.84 11.09
CA LEU A 61 -7.69 4.28 10.93
C LEU A 61 -8.78 5.33 11.21
N MET A 62 -8.65 6.11 12.28
CA MET A 62 -9.60 7.17 12.61
C MET A 62 -9.62 8.26 11.54
N LEU A 63 -8.45 8.68 11.04
CA LEU A 63 -8.33 9.65 9.95
C LEU A 63 -9.04 9.15 8.68
N LEU A 64 -8.79 7.90 8.29
CA LEU A 64 -9.48 7.28 7.16
C LEU A 64 -10.99 7.20 7.39
N GLY A 65 -11.42 6.85 8.59
CA GLY A 65 -12.85 6.79 8.95
C GLY A 65 -13.54 8.16 8.96
N GLN A 66 -12.81 9.26 9.09
CA GLN A 66 -13.35 10.62 8.99
C GLN A 66 -13.37 11.15 7.56
N GLN A 67 -12.35 10.81 6.76
CA GLN A 67 -12.20 11.32 5.40
C GLN A 67 -12.99 10.51 4.37
N LEU A 68 -13.22 9.22 4.62
CA LEU A 68 -13.91 8.35 3.68
C LEU A 68 -15.43 8.44 3.84
N PRO A 69 -16.18 8.35 2.73
CA PRO A 69 -17.61 8.17 2.79
C PRO A 69 -17.95 6.79 3.37
N VAL A 70 -19.05 6.71 4.13
CA VAL A 70 -19.46 5.53 4.92
C VAL A 70 -19.56 4.25 4.06
N ASN A 71 -19.97 4.37 2.80
CA ASN A 71 -20.07 3.24 1.88
C ASN A 71 -18.71 2.58 1.60
N LEU A 72 -17.60 3.33 1.67
CA LEU A 72 -16.26 2.77 1.52
C LEU A 72 -15.78 2.04 2.77
N HIS A 73 -16.30 2.37 3.96
CA HIS A 73 -15.86 1.71 5.21
C HIS A 73 -16.10 0.20 5.17
N ALA A 74 -17.24 -0.22 4.60
CA ALA A 74 -17.61 -1.63 4.47
C ALA A 74 -16.96 -2.33 3.26
N ARG A 75 -16.27 -1.60 2.38
CA ARG A 75 -15.70 -2.13 1.13
C ARG A 75 -14.18 -2.22 1.20
N VAL A 76 -13.53 -1.12 1.57
CA VAL A 76 -12.07 -1.05 1.59
C VAL A 76 -11.52 -2.03 2.61
N ARG A 77 -10.59 -2.86 2.14
CA ARG A 77 -9.84 -3.79 3.00
C ARG A 77 -8.42 -3.29 3.18
N LEU A 78 -7.97 -3.21 4.43
CA LEU A 78 -6.64 -2.72 4.76
C LEU A 78 -5.67 -3.87 5.08
N PRO A 79 -4.38 -3.69 4.75
CA PRO A 79 -3.81 -2.55 4.02
C PRO A 79 -4.15 -2.56 2.52
N ILE A 80 -4.09 -1.40 1.87
CA ILE A 80 -4.05 -1.30 0.41
C ILE A 80 -2.66 -1.79 -0.02
N ILE A 81 -2.61 -2.78 -0.91
CA ILE A 81 -1.36 -3.42 -1.33
C ILE A 81 -0.97 -2.91 -2.71
N PHE A 82 0.24 -2.37 -2.80
CA PHE A 82 0.92 -2.06 -4.05
C PHE A 82 1.91 -3.18 -4.39
N PHE A 83 1.96 -3.59 -5.64
CA PHE A 83 2.85 -4.63 -6.13
C PHE A 83 4.05 -3.98 -6.82
N PHE A 84 5.24 -4.33 -6.37
CA PHE A 84 6.48 -4.00 -7.05
C PHE A 84 6.78 -5.03 -8.13
N ASP A 85 7.06 -4.56 -9.35
CA ASP A 85 7.60 -5.39 -10.44
C ASP A 85 8.97 -4.84 -10.83
N SER A 86 10.02 -5.65 -10.61
CA SER A 86 11.41 -5.27 -10.91
C SER A 86 11.66 -4.95 -12.38
N ARG A 87 10.78 -5.37 -13.29
CA ARG A 87 10.88 -5.14 -14.75
C ARG A 87 10.24 -3.82 -15.17
N VAL A 88 9.38 -3.25 -14.33
CA VAL A 88 8.72 -1.96 -14.60
C VAL A 88 9.36 -0.91 -13.70
N GLY A 89 10.23 -0.10 -14.29
CA GLY A 89 10.96 0.94 -13.56
C GLY A 89 10.03 2.00 -12.95
N ASP A 90 10.35 2.40 -11.72
CA ASP A 90 9.84 3.61 -11.06
C ASP A 90 8.33 3.68 -10.78
N SER A 91 7.62 2.54 -10.81
CA SER A 91 6.19 2.46 -10.52
C SER A 91 5.81 1.20 -9.74
N PHE A 92 4.68 1.27 -9.06
CA PHE A 92 4.04 0.13 -8.44
C PHE A 92 2.67 -0.10 -9.06
N LEU A 93 2.26 -1.36 -9.09
CA LEU A 93 0.98 -1.79 -9.59
C LEU A 93 -0.06 -1.80 -8.46
N LEU A 94 -1.21 -1.20 -8.69
CA LEU A 94 -2.42 -1.37 -7.89
C LEU A 94 -3.43 -2.20 -8.68
N THR A 95 -4.00 -3.22 -8.05
CA THR A 95 -5.01 -4.12 -8.65
C THR A 95 -6.34 -4.13 -7.91
N ASP A 96 -6.43 -3.39 -6.81
CA ASP A 96 -7.61 -3.29 -5.96
C ASP A 96 -8.43 -2.03 -6.32
N GLN A 97 -9.60 -2.22 -6.93
CA GLN A 97 -10.48 -1.13 -7.34
C GLN A 97 -11.02 -0.35 -6.13
N ASP A 98 -11.34 -1.02 -5.02
CA ASP A 98 -11.76 -0.34 -3.80
C ASP A 98 -10.59 0.47 -3.22
N GLY A 99 -9.37 -0.06 -3.32
CA GLY A 99 -8.13 0.66 -2.98
C GLY A 99 -7.94 1.94 -3.80
N LEU A 100 -8.17 1.90 -5.12
CA LEU A 100 -8.12 3.08 -5.98
C LEU A 100 -9.18 4.11 -5.55
N THR A 101 -10.43 3.69 -5.41
CA THR A 101 -11.53 4.58 -5.02
C THR A 101 -11.27 5.21 -3.64
N THR A 102 -10.72 4.46 -2.69
CA THR A 102 -10.28 4.99 -1.40
C THR A 102 -9.24 6.08 -1.58
N LEU A 103 -8.16 5.82 -2.32
CA LEU A 103 -7.07 6.78 -2.52
C LEU A 103 -7.54 8.05 -3.28
N GLN A 104 -8.52 7.91 -4.16
CA GLN A 104 -9.16 9.06 -4.82
C GLN A 104 -10.02 9.87 -3.86
N ALA A 105 -10.81 9.22 -3.01
CA ALA A 105 -11.68 9.88 -2.04
C ALA A 105 -10.89 10.72 -1.02
N ILE A 106 -9.68 10.30 -0.65
CA ILE A 106 -8.79 11.03 0.26
C ILE A 106 -7.82 12.00 -0.46
N GLY A 107 -7.93 12.13 -1.79
CA GLY A 107 -7.15 13.08 -2.59
C GLY A 107 -5.70 12.68 -2.87
N GLU A 108 -5.30 11.44 -2.57
CA GLU A 108 -3.95 10.93 -2.86
C GLU A 108 -3.76 10.56 -4.34
N LEU A 109 -4.85 10.22 -5.03
CA LEU A 109 -4.86 9.96 -6.46
C LEU A 109 -5.95 10.81 -7.13
N SER A 110 -5.68 11.28 -8.35
CA SER A 110 -6.69 12.00 -9.14
C SER A 110 -7.87 11.10 -9.48
N THR A 111 -9.08 11.66 -9.45
CA THR A 111 -10.34 11.01 -9.88
C THR A 111 -10.35 10.64 -11.36
N MET A 112 -9.45 11.22 -12.16
CA MET A 112 -9.27 10.89 -13.59
C MET A 112 -8.43 9.62 -13.81
N ARG A 113 -7.78 9.09 -12.76
CA ARG A 113 -7.04 7.82 -12.86
C ARG A 113 -8.01 6.66 -12.87
N GLU A 114 -7.90 5.81 -13.88
CA GLU A 114 -8.74 4.63 -14.02
C GLU A 114 -7.89 3.37 -14.09
N MET A 115 -8.43 2.25 -13.63
CA MET A 115 -7.80 0.95 -13.85
C MET A 115 -8.03 0.51 -15.29
N THR A 116 -6.95 0.21 -16.02
CA THR A 116 -7.01 -0.40 -17.34
C THR A 116 -6.72 -1.89 -17.19
N GLY A 117 -7.69 -2.75 -17.55
CA GLY A 117 -7.54 -4.21 -17.40
C GLY A 117 -7.34 -4.65 -15.94
N GLY A 118 -7.98 -3.95 -14.99
CA GLY A 118 -7.85 -4.22 -13.54
C GLY A 118 -6.50 -3.82 -12.95
N ARG A 119 -5.76 -2.94 -13.63
CA ARG A 119 -4.41 -2.51 -13.25
C ARG A 119 -4.29 -0.99 -13.31
N LEU A 120 -3.61 -0.41 -12.33
CA LEU A 120 -3.16 0.98 -12.35
C LEU A 120 -1.71 1.05 -11.92
N TRP A 121 -0.87 1.70 -12.73
CA TRP A 121 0.51 2.02 -12.35
C TRP A 121 0.57 3.37 -11.63
N VAL A 122 1.18 3.36 -10.45
CA VAL A 122 1.35 4.55 -9.61
C VAL A 122 2.84 4.78 -9.42
N GLY A 123 3.29 6.00 -9.71
CA GLY A 123 4.70 6.37 -9.61
C GLY A 123 5.21 6.21 -8.19
N ARG A 124 6.47 5.77 -8.07
CA ARG A 124 7.11 5.43 -6.79
C ARG A 124 7.03 6.54 -5.74
N ALA A 125 7.31 7.79 -6.13
CA ALA A 125 7.26 8.93 -5.22
C ALA A 125 5.87 9.11 -4.56
N ILE A 126 4.79 8.85 -5.31
CA ILE A 126 3.42 8.93 -4.80
C ILE A 126 3.19 7.81 -3.78
N VAL A 127 3.55 6.56 -4.12
CA VAL A 127 3.36 5.41 -3.22
C VAL A 127 4.09 5.61 -1.89
N PHE A 128 5.34 6.06 -1.92
CA PHE A 128 6.09 6.31 -0.69
C PHE A 128 5.54 7.50 0.12
N ALA A 129 5.03 8.55 -0.54
CA ALA A 129 4.36 9.63 0.16
C ALA A 129 3.11 9.14 0.90
N ILE A 130 2.29 8.31 0.25
CA ILE A 130 1.10 7.71 0.84
C ILE A 130 1.48 6.79 2.01
N MET A 131 2.47 5.90 1.84
CA MET A 131 2.91 5.00 2.92
C MET A 131 3.40 5.74 4.15
N ARG A 132 4.12 6.85 3.96
CA ARG A 132 4.57 7.71 5.06
C ARG A 132 3.41 8.42 5.75
N LYS A 133 2.42 8.88 4.98
CA LYS A 133 1.26 9.62 5.50
C LYS A 133 0.24 8.71 6.20
N TYR A 134 0.08 7.47 5.74
CA TYR A 134 -0.89 6.50 6.24
C TYR A 134 -0.18 5.22 6.73
N PRO A 135 0.59 5.31 7.83
CA PRO A 135 1.34 4.16 8.33
C PRO A 135 0.39 2.99 8.60
N THR A 136 0.85 1.79 8.27
CA THR A 136 0.13 0.52 8.38
C THR A 136 -1.11 0.31 7.51
N ALA A 137 -1.68 1.37 6.91
CA ALA A 137 -2.83 1.27 6.02
C ALA A 137 -2.45 0.94 4.56
N VAL A 138 -1.16 1.00 4.24
CA VAL A 138 -0.61 0.68 2.92
C VAL A 138 0.61 -0.23 3.07
N GLN A 139 0.74 -1.23 2.20
CA GLN A 139 1.91 -2.11 2.12
C GLN A 139 2.40 -2.23 0.67
N ILE A 140 3.69 -2.53 0.52
CA ILE A 140 4.26 -2.99 -0.74
C ILE A 140 4.49 -4.49 -0.63
N MET A 141 4.05 -5.21 -1.66
CA MET A 141 4.39 -6.61 -1.89
C MET A 141 5.30 -6.70 -3.11
N MET A 142 6.26 -7.62 -3.08
CA MET A 142 7.07 -7.92 -4.26
C MET A 142 6.48 -9.13 -4.99
N HIS A 143 6.26 -8.98 -6.30
CA HIS A 143 5.68 -10.00 -7.18
C HIS A 143 6.67 -10.38 -8.28
#